data_AF-A0A7S1HLF1-F1
#
_entry.id   AF-A0A7S1HLF1-F1
#
_cell.length_a   1.000
_cell.length_b   1.000
_cell.length_c   1.000
_cell.angle_alpha   90.00
_cell.angle_beta   90.00
_cell.angle_gamma   90.00
#
_symmetry.space_group_name_H-M   'P 1'
#
loop_
_entity.id
_entity.type
_entity.pdbx_description
1 polymer ?
#
loop_
_entity_poly.entity_id
_entity_poly.type
_entity_poly.pdbx_seq_one_letter_code
_entity_poly.pdbx_strand_id
1 'polypeptide(L)'
;MVGTKKRTRCDYDLCDSSQGCARKEYRIDIDTRAGGQDWSKLAGWVLCKVCYDRYSGRGTLERTSRCGPIAESAKRCTYEGCENPEQSNRFHPISGGCRAGGQDWRPLAGSILCGSCYHRYKKRGTLKRAAFHNKPLAAEAKHCTNPACLNPHSSRQYHRIDRAKSAGGRDWSSLDGEVLCYDCYHRFRRFGRLNKLSVVPGQPSAKRQKVPSATTVRPPHRSMAPAAREGSGTPKAPTPRRNAAKKDAAGTVKAGPPAAPVGKRQGSASSLGSQKGVSTDGSRPPGILSKSLTVKKEAAIVQQGAMEAAAPGRSGGGKRRREEEEVGKQPA
;
A
#
# COMPACT_ATOMS: atom_id res chain seq x y z
N MET A 1 -44.41 -28.49 1.94
CA MET A 1 -43.55 -27.98 0.84
C MET A 1 -42.76 -26.78 1.35
N VAL A 2 -41.46 -26.94 1.63
CA VAL A 2 -40.62 -25.82 2.07
C VAL A 2 -40.23 -25.02 0.83
N GLY A 3 -40.93 -23.91 0.59
CA GLY A 3 -40.61 -23.00 -0.50
C GLY A 3 -39.20 -22.45 -0.30
N THR A 4 -38.25 -22.87 -1.13
CA THR A 4 -36.91 -22.28 -1.17
C THR A 4 -37.06 -20.84 -1.64
N LYS A 5 -37.00 -19.88 -0.70
CA LYS A 5 -36.93 -18.45 -1.04
C LYS A 5 -35.71 -18.26 -1.93
N LYS A 6 -35.95 -18.02 -3.23
CA LYS A 6 -34.91 -17.59 -4.17
C LYS A 6 -34.31 -16.32 -3.57
N ARG A 7 -33.07 -16.40 -3.08
CA ARG A 7 -32.34 -15.20 -2.64
C ARG A 7 -32.23 -14.29 -3.84
N THR A 8 -32.83 -13.11 -3.74
CA THR A 8 -32.72 -12.09 -4.76
C THR A 8 -31.25 -11.72 -4.89
N ARG A 9 -30.72 -11.94 -6.08
CA ARG A 9 -29.31 -11.71 -6.38
C ARG A 9 -29.14 -10.21 -6.66
N CYS A 10 -27.96 -9.67 -6.38
CA CYS A 10 -27.62 -8.33 -6.86
C CYS A 10 -27.56 -8.37 -8.39
N ASP A 11 -28.27 -7.46 -9.06
CA ASP A 11 -28.34 -7.37 -10.54
C ASP A 11 -27.04 -6.88 -11.18
N TYR A 12 -26.06 -6.45 -10.37
CA TYR A 12 -24.77 -6.06 -10.87
C TYR A 12 -23.89 -7.30 -11.11
N ASP A 13 -23.60 -7.61 -12.38
CA ASP A 13 -22.90 -8.84 -12.80
C ASP A 13 -21.51 -9.03 -12.18
N LEU A 14 -20.81 -7.93 -11.89
CA LEU A 14 -19.48 -7.95 -11.25
C LEU A 14 -19.55 -7.90 -9.72
N CYS A 15 -20.74 -8.11 -9.14
CA CYS A 15 -20.94 -8.19 -7.71
C CYS A 15 -20.37 -9.51 -7.18
N ASP A 16 -19.34 -9.40 -6.35
CA ASP A 16 -18.64 -10.54 -5.77
C ASP A 16 -19.43 -11.10 -4.58
N SER A 17 -20.29 -12.07 -4.87
CA SER A 17 -21.09 -12.75 -3.86
C SER A 17 -20.25 -13.49 -2.81
N SER A 18 -18.97 -13.80 -3.12
CA SER A 18 -18.07 -14.48 -2.17
C SER A 18 -17.62 -13.59 -1.01
N GLN A 19 -17.64 -12.26 -1.18
CA GLN A 19 -17.26 -11.30 -0.13
C GLN A 19 -18.38 -10.97 0.86
N GLY A 20 -19.47 -11.75 0.87
CA GLY A 20 -20.59 -11.56 1.79
C GLY A 20 -21.44 -10.36 1.39
N CYS A 21 -22.08 -10.46 0.21
CA CYS A 21 -23.17 -9.54 -0.13
C CYS A 21 -24.18 -9.51 1.02
N ALA A 22 -24.29 -8.35 1.67
CA ALA A 22 -25.13 -8.18 2.84
C ALA A 22 -26.59 -8.54 2.53
N ARG A 23 -27.32 -9.04 3.54
CA ARG A 23 -28.75 -9.42 3.46
C ARG A 23 -29.68 -8.28 3.05
N LYS A 24 -29.21 -7.03 3.03
CA LYS A 24 -30.02 -5.87 2.70
C LYS A 24 -29.87 -5.53 1.22
N GLU A 25 -30.98 -5.69 0.53
CA GLU A 25 -31.18 -5.35 -0.87
C GLU A 25 -31.77 -3.94 -0.97
N TYR A 26 -31.34 -3.21 -1.99
CA TYR A 26 -31.83 -1.88 -2.31
C TYR A 26 -32.38 -1.95 -3.72
N ARG A 27 -33.69 -1.76 -3.86
CA ARG A 27 -34.31 -1.52 -5.16
C ARG A 27 -34.08 -0.07 -5.52
N ILE A 28 -33.62 0.16 -6.74
CA ILE A 28 -33.40 1.50 -7.26
C ILE A 28 -34.64 1.90 -8.04
N ASP A 29 -35.41 2.82 -7.49
CA ASP A 29 -36.54 3.44 -8.18
C ASP A 29 -36.07 4.66 -8.99
N ILE A 30 -36.90 5.09 -9.94
CA ILE A 30 -36.61 6.26 -10.79
C ILE A 30 -36.38 7.55 -9.97
N ASP A 31 -36.98 7.61 -8.78
CA ASP A 31 -36.89 8.75 -7.86
C ASP A 31 -35.77 8.59 -6.81
N THR A 32 -34.90 7.60 -6.94
CA THR A 32 -33.80 7.39 -5.98
C THR A 32 -32.82 8.56 -6.07
N ARG A 33 -32.68 9.33 -4.98
CA ARG A 33 -31.79 10.50 -4.88
C ARG A 33 -30.76 10.35 -3.77
N ALA A 34 -30.00 9.26 -3.76
CA ALA A 34 -28.96 9.04 -2.77
C ALA A 34 -27.59 9.53 -3.24
N GLY A 35 -26.87 10.28 -2.39
CA GLY A 35 -25.48 10.67 -2.64
C GLY A 35 -25.26 11.69 -3.76
N GLY A 36 -26.32 12.39 -4.19
CA GLY A 36 -26.22 13.41 -5.26
C GLY A 36 -25.83 12.86 -6.64
N GLN A 37 -26.00 11.56 -6.86
CA GLN A 37 -25.72 10.90 -8.13
C GLN A 37 -26.99 10.71 -8.95
N ASP A 38 -26.85 10.59 -10.27
CA ASP A 38 -27.94 10.20 -11.17
C ASP A 38 -28.12 8.68 -11.13
N TRP A 39 -29.30 8.22 -10.71
CA TRP A 39 -29.66 6.80 -10.61
C TRP A 39 -30.51 6.31 -11.78
N SER A 40 -30.88 7.17 -12.74
CA SER A 40 -31.83 6.82 -13.81
C SER A 40 -31.37 5.62 -14.64
N LYS A 41 -30.06 5.43 -14.83
CA LYS A 41 -29.49 4.27 -15.54
C LYS A 41 -29.63 2.94 -14.81
N LEU A 42 -29.89 2.98 -13.50
CA LEU A 42 -30.04 1.82 -12.63
C LEU A 42 -31.49 1.64 -12.16
N ALA A 43 -32.44 2.45 -12.66
CA ALA A 43 -33.84 2.31 -12.30
C ALA A 43 -34.34 0.89 -12.62
N GLY A 44 -34.99 0.26 -11.64
CA GLY A 44 -35.44 -1.13 -11.69
C GLY A 44 -34.42 -2.17 -11.19
N TRP A 45 -33.15 -1.79 -10.96
CA TRP A 45 -32.11 -2.72 -10.52
C TRP A 45 -32.18 -2.96 -9.00
N VAL A 46 -31.77 -4.16 -8.58
CA VAL A 46 -31.60 -4.57 -7.18
C VAL A 46 -30.11 -4.63 -6.86
N LEU A 47 -29.67 -3.74 -5.98
CA LEU A 47 -28.28 -3.68 -5.53
C LEU A 47 -28.14 -4.22 -4.11
N CYS A 48 -27.06 -4.97 -3.85
CA CYS A 48 -26.67 -5.24 -2.47
C CYS A 48 -26.16 -3.95 -1.81
N LYS A 49 -26.16 -3.90 -0.48
CA LYS A 49 -25.66 -2.73 0.28
C LYS A 49 -24.29 -2.22 -0.21
N VAL A 50 -23.36 -3.12 -0.52
CA VAL A 50 -22.00 -2.75 -0.94
C VAL A 50 -22.00 -2.06 -2.30
N CYS A 51 -22.80 -2.55 -3.25
CA CYS A 51 -22.96 -1.94 -4.58
C CYS A 51 -23.69 -0.59 -4.47
N TYR A 52 -24.74 -0.54 -3.65
CA TYR A 52 -25.47 0.69 -3.37
C TYR A 52 -24.56 1.78 -2.78
N ASP A 53 -23.83 1.48 -1.71
CA ASP A 53 -22.90 2.41 -1.06
C ASP A 53 -21.78 2.87 -2.01
N ARG A 54 -21.34 1.97 -2.91
CA ARG A 54 -20.34 2.30 -3.92
C ARG A 54 -20.88 3.29 -4.94
N TYR A 55 -22.07 3.05 -5.48
CA TYR A 55 -22.67 3.95 -6.46
C TYR A 55 -23.02 5.29 -5.82
N SER A 56 -23.65 5.29 -4.64
CA SER A 56 -24.02 6.53 -3.95
C SER A 56 -22.80 7.40 -3.63
N GLY A 57 -21.65 6.80 -3.30
CA GLY A 57 -20.42 7.54 -3.02
C GLY A 57 -19.58 7.92 -4.24
N ARG A 58 -19.72 7.24 -5.39
CA ARG A 58 -18.81 7.41 -6.55
C ARG A 58 -19.49 7.74 -7.88
N GLY A 59 -20.80 7.58 -7.98
CA GLY A 59 -21.56 7.70 -9.23
C GLY A 59 -21.35 6.56 -10.23
N THR A 60 -20.65 5.48 -9.84
CA THR A 60 -20.35 4.36 -10.75
C THR A 60 -20.30 3.03 -9.99
N LEU A 61 -20.98 2.02 -10.54
CA LEU A 61 -20.99 0.65 -10.01
C LEU A 61 -19.76 -0.12 -10.43
N GLU A 62 -19.10 0.30 -11.51
CA GLU A 62 -17.89 -0.31 -12.01
C GLU A 62 -16.97 -0.55 -10.83
N ARG A 63 -16.77 -1.84 -10.55
CA ARG A 63 -15.71 -2.26 -9.66
C ARG A 63 -14.49 -1.68 -10.34
N THR A 64 -13.99 -0.59 -9.80
CA THR A 64 -12.62 -0.20 -10.03
C THR A 64 -11.76 -1.26 -9.35
N SER A 65 -11.79 -2.51 -9.80
CA SER A 65 -10.58 -3.18 -10.24
C SER A 65 -9.92 -2.19 -11.20
N ARG A 66 -9.36 -1.12 -10.64
CA ARG A 66 -8.78 0.07 -11.32
C ARG A 66 -7.45 -0.31 -12.00
N CYS A 67 -7.33 -1.61 -12.20
CA CYS A 67 -6.21 -2.48 -12.31
C CYS A 67 -6.83 -3.77 -12.87
N GLY A 68 -6.98 -3.86 -14.18
CA GLY A 68 -7.46 -5.09 -14.80
C GLY A 68 -6.59 -6.30 -14.40
N PRO A 69 -7.06 -7.53 -14.64
CA PRO A 69 -6.20 -8.69 -14.50
C PRO A 69 -4.92 -8.45 -15.30
N ILE A 70 -3.78 -8.50 -14.61
CA ILE A 70 -2.49 -8.33 -15.26
C ILE A 70 -2.22 -9.62 -16.02
N ALA A 71 -1.88 -9.50 -17.31
CA ALA A 71 -1.41 -10.63 -18.09
C ALA A 71 -0.27 -11.33 -17.33
N GLU A 72 -0.22 -12.67 -17.37
CA GLU A 72 0.77 -13.42 -16.60
C GLU A 72 2.22 -13.03 -16.95
N SER A 73 2.46 -12.71 -18.21
CA SER A 73 3.72 -12.16 -18.73
C SER A 73 4.10 -10.78 -18.16
N ALA A 74 3.15 -10.04 -17.58
CA ALA A 74 3.34 -8.72 -17.01
C ALA A 74 3.45 -8.74 -15.47
N LYS A 75 3.61 -9.91 -14.85
CA LYS A 75 3.81 -10.07 -13.39
C LYS A 75 5.25 -9.73 -12.95
N ARG A 76 5.73 -8.54 -13.31
CA ARG A 76 7.04 -8.00 -12.88
C ARG A 76 6.90 -6.56 -12.45
N CYS A 77 7.56 -6.19 -11.36
CA CYS A 77 7.61 -4.80 -10.92
C CYS A 77 8.47 -3.99 -11.89
N THR A 78 7.89 -2.96 -12.52
CA THR A 78 8.58 -2.09 -13.49
C THR A 78 9.39 -0.97 -12.83
N TYR A 79 9.25 -0.78 -11.51
CA TYR A 79 10.05 0.20 -10.79
C TYR A 79 11.52 -0.23 -10.70
N GLU A 80 12.42 0.56 -11.27
CA GLU A 80 13.87 0.29 -11.36
C GLU A 80 14.54 0.06 -10.00
N GLY A 81 14.07 0.71 -8.94
CA GLY A 81 14.61 0.55 -7.58
C GLY A 81 14.02 -0.61 -6.77
N CYS A 82 13.37 -1.58 -7.40
CA CYS A 82 12.80 -2.75 -6.74
C CYS A 82 13.87 -3.85 -6.58
N GLU A 83 14.17 -4.26 -5.34
CA GLU A 83 15.13 -5.36 -5.07
C GLU A 83 14.68 -6.71 -5.62
N ASN A 84 13.37 -7.00 -5.56
CA ASN A 84 12.81 -8.29 -5.95
C ASN A 84 11.61 -8.06 -6.89
N PRO A 85 11.86 -7.71 -8.16
CA PRO A 85 10.79 -7.33 -9.09
C PRO A 85 9.85 -8.49 -9.44
N GLU A 86 10.27 -9.75 -9.29
CA GLU A 86 9.52 -10.94 -9.71
C GLU A 86 8.94 -11.75 -8.53
N GLN A 87 9.45 -11.57 -7.31
CA GLN A 87 9.11 -12.44 -6.17
C GLN A 87 7.80 -12.07 -5.45
N SER A 88 6.98 -11.18 -6.03
CA SER A 88 5.74 -10.76 -5.38
C SER A 88 4.58 -11.66 -5.78
N ASN A 89 3.75 -12.04 -4.82
CA ASN A 89 2.48 -12.72 -5.10
C ASN A 89 1.38 -11.77 -5.61
N ARG A 90 1.62 -10.44 -5.56
CA ARG A 90 0.64 -9.41 -5.92
C ARG A 90 1.32 -8.29 -6.69
N PHE A 91 0.74 -7.99 -7.84
CA PHE A 91 1.15 -6.89 -8.69
C PHE A 91 -0.03 -5.93 -8.88
N HIS A 92 0.29 -4.66 -8.97
CA HIS A 92 -0.67 -3.56 -9.06
C HIS A 92 -0.32 -2.71 -10.28
N PRO A 93 -1.08 -2.80 -11.39
CA PRO A 93 -0.91 -1.95 -12.53
C PRO A 93 -1.46 -0.56 -12.17
N ILE A 94 -0.68 0.48 -12.44
CA ILE A 94 -1.04 1.84 -12.09
C ILE A 94 -1.65 2.51 -13.31
N SER A 95 -2.95 2.74 -13.26
CA SER A 95 -3.66 3.55 -14.26
C SER A 95 -3.54 5.04 -13.93
N GLY A 96 -3.53 5.91 -14.94
CA GLY A 96 -3.44 7.37 -14.75
C GLY A 96 -4.58 8.00 -13.94
N GLY A 97 -5.70 7.27 -13.77
CA GLY A 97 -6.84 7.65 -12.92
C GLY A 97 -6.84 7.05 -11.51
N CYS A 98 -5.74 6.41 -11.09
CA CYS A 98 -5.67 5.81 -9.76
C CYS A 98 -5.52 6.90 -8.68
N ARG A 99 -6.42 6.90 -7.69
CA ARG A 99 -6.40 7.83 -6.53
C ARG A 99 -6.29 7.08 -5.20
N ALA A 100 -5.58 5.96 -5.19
CA ALA A 100 -5.48 5.14 -4.00
C ALA A 100 -4.67 5.85 -2.90
N GLY A 101 -5.24 5.95 -1.70
CA GLY A 101 -4.54 6.52 -0.54
C GLY A 101 -4.27 8.03 -0.60
N GLY A 102 -4.99 8.78 -1.43
CA GLY A 102 -4.86 10.24 -1.51
C GLY A 102 -3.55 10.73 -2.13
N GLN A 103 -2.75 9.84 -2.71
CA GLN A 103 -1.50 10.20 -3.38
C GLN A 103 -1.74 10.45 -4.87
N ASP A 104 -0.88 11.26 -5.49
CA ASP A 104 -0.87 11.41 -6.94
C ASP A 104 -0.12 10.25 -7.59
N TRP A 105 -0.81 9.45 -8.40
CA TRP A 105 -0.24 8.29 -9.10
C TRP A 105 0.17 8.60 -10.54
N ARG A 106 -0.07 9.83 -11.03
CA ARG A 106 0.27 10.23 -12.40
C ARG A 106 1.72 9.94 -12.80
N PRO A 107 2.75 10.17 -11.96
CA PRO A 107 4.14 9.87 -12.31
C PRO A 107 4.43 8.37 -12.53
N LEU A 108 3.54 7.50 -12.06
CA LEU A 108 3.67 6.04 -12.15
C LEU A 108 2.64 5.44 -13.12
N ALA A 109 1.89 6.26 -13.87
CA ALA A 109 0.91 5.77 -14.82
C ALA A 109 1.59 4.85 -15.87
N GLY A 110 0.98 3.68 -16.12
CA GLY A 110 1.53 2.64 -16.99
C GLY A 110 2.52 1.69 -16.30
N SER A 111 2.97 1.99 -15.08
CA SER A 111 3.86 1.11 -14.32
C SER A 111 3.12 -0.03 -13.64
N ILE A 112 3.82 -1.14 -13.37
CA ILE A 112 3.35 -2.24 -12.55
C ILE A 112 4.19 -2.30 -11.30
N LEU A 113 3.55 -2.22 -10.13
CA LEU A 113 4.24 -2.25 -8.85
C LEU A 113 3.97 -3.56 -8.13
N CYS A 114 5.01 -4.17 -7.54
CA CYS A 114 4.79 -5.24 -6.58
C CYS A 114 4.04 -4.73 -5.33
N GLY A 115 3.47 -5.64 -4.55
CA GLY A 115 2.73 -5.31 -3.33
C GLY A 115 3.52 -4.37 -2.40
N SER A 116 4.81 -4.64 -2.18
CA SER A 116 5.66 -3.81 -1.31
C SER A 116 5.85 -2.38 -1.83
N CYS A 117 6.14 -2.22 -3.13
CA CYS A 117 6.31 -0.91 -3.76
C CYS A 117 5.00 -0.12 -3.76
N TYR A 118 3.88 -0.76 -4.12
CA TYR A 118 2.55 -0.15 -4.12
C TYR A 118 2.18 0.40 -2.74
N HIS A 119 2.33 -0.39 -1.68
CA HIS A 119 2.02 0.06 -0.32
C HIS A 119 2.95 1.18 0.16
N ARG A 120 4.22 1.14 -0.23
CA ARG A 120 5.17 2.22 0.07
C ARG A 120 4.73 3.53 -0.56
N TYR A 121 4.43 3.53 -1.86
CA TYR A 121 3.96 4.73 -2.54
C TYR A 121 2.63 5.22 -1.96
N LYS A 122 1.66 4.33 -1.77
CA LYS A 122 0.37 4.65 -1.16
C LYS A 122 0.52 5.33 0.20
N LYS A 123 1.50 4.92 1.01
CA LYS A 123 1.74 5.47 2.35
C LYS A 123 2.60 6.74 2.36
N ARG A 124 3.59 6.85 1.48
CA ARG A 124 4.63 7.89 1.52
C ARG A 124 4.60 8.89 0.38
N GLY A 125 3.85 8.62 -0.69
CA GLY A 125 3.88 9.40 -1.93
C GLY A 125 5.15 9.22 -2.77
N THR A 126 6.11 8.40 -2.34
CA THR A 126 7.39 8.22 -3.02
C THR A 126 7.83 6.76 -3.04
N LEU A 127 8.33 6.28 -4.19
CA LEU A 127 8.92 4.94 -4.30
C LEU A 127 10.40 4.88 -3.92
N LYS A 128 11.09 6.04 -3.94
CA LYS A 128 12.46 6.17 -3.46
C LYS A 128 12.51 5.53 -2.08
N ARG A 129 13.26 4.42 -1.99
CA ARG A 129 13.69 3.93 -0.69
C ARG A 129 14.44 5.12 -0.12
N ALA A 130 14.03 5.55 1.07
CA ALA A 130 14.84 6.44 1.87
C ALA A 130 16.25 5.83 1.84
N ALA A 131 17.18 6.42 1.08
CA ALA A 131 18.54 5.91 0.92
C ALA A 131 19.27 5.83 2.27
N PHE A 132 18.65 6.41 3.30
CA PHE A 132 18.86 6.17 4.72
C PHE A 132 18.77 4.71 5.20
N HIS A 133 18.44 3.74 4.32
CA HIS A 133 18.68 2.34 4.62
C HIS A 133 20.18 2.09 4.56
N ASN A 134 20.84 2.39 5.69
CA ASN A 134 22.11 1.88 6.16
C ASN A 134 22.96 1.32 5.00
N LYS A 135 23.65 2.20 4.25
CA LYS A 135 24.77 1.75 3.43
C LYS A 135 25.55 0.77 4.31
N PRO A 136 25.71 -0.51 3.92
CA PRO A 136 26.24 -1.52 4.81
C PRO A 136 27.55 -0.98 5.36
N LEU A 137 27.59 -0.80 6.68
CA LEU A 137 28.79 -0.34 7.36
C LEU A 137 29.90 -1.33 7.03
N ALA A 138 31.10 -0.81 6.76
CA ALA A 138 32.29 -1.64 6.64
C ALA A 138 32.37 -2.56 7.87
N ALA A 139 32.90 -3.78 7.71
CA ALA A 139 32.90 -4.77 8.79
C ALA A 139 33.51 -4.21 10.09
N GLU A 140 34.54 -3.38 9.95
CA GLU A 140 35.23 -2.66 11.03
C GLU A 140 34.31 -1.68 11.80
N ALA A 141 33.37 -1.06 11.10
CA ALA A 141 32.40 -0.11 11.65
C ALA A 141 31.11 -0.79 12.17
N LYS A 142 31.02 -2.13 12.16
CA LYS A 142 29.86 -2.89 12.68
C LYS A 142 29.97 -3.14 14.19
N HIS A 143 30.09 -2.07 14.96
CA HIS A 143 30.00 -2.12 16.41
C HIS A 143 29.19 -0.94 16.95
N CYS A 144 28.52 -1.14 18.08
CA CYS A 144 27.78 -0.08 18.75
C CYS A 144 28.77 0.86 19.46
N THR A 145 28.75 2.16 19.14
CA THR A 145 29.59 3.19 19.78
C THR A 145 29.04 3.66 21.12
N ASN A 146 27.78 3.32 21.45
CA ASN A 146 27.19 3.67 22.74
C ASN A 146 27.94 2.94 23.88
N PRO A 147 28.59 3.66 24.81
CA PRO A 147 29.38 3.04 25.89
C PRO A 147 28.54 2.23 26.88
N ALA A 148 27.22 2.46 26.94
CA ALA A 148 26.31 1.68 27.77
C ALA A 148 25.75 0.43 27.07
N CYS A 149 26.23 0.09 25.87
CA CYS A 149 25.79 -1.09 25.15
C CYS A 149 26.43 -2.37 25.71
N LEU A 150 25.61 -3.31 26.19
CA LEU A 150 26.10 -4.59 26.71
C LEU A 150 26.64 -5.53 25.62
N ASN A 151 26.19 -5.37 24.39
CA ASN A 151 26.51 -6.25 23.27
C ASN A 151 26.83 -5.42 22.01
N PRO A 152 27.98 -4.73 21.96
CA PRO A 152 28.29 -3.83 20.86
C PRO A 152 28.50 -4.55 19.53
N HIS A 153 28.89 -5.84 19.52
CA HIS A 153 29.19 -6.60 18.29
C HIS A 153 28.10 -7.60 17.87
N SER A 154 27.14 -7.91 18.75
CA SER A 154 26.20 -9.03 18.53
C SER A 154 24.94 -8.66 17.73
N SER A 155 24.85 -7.43 17.22
CA SER A 155 23.65 -6.99 16.51
C SER A 155 23.67 -7.42 15.04
N ARG A 156 22.51 -7.83 14.54
CA ARG A 156 22.31 -8.12 13.11
C ARG A 156 22.29 -6.85 12.25
N GLN A 157 22.06 -5.70 12.86
CA GLN A 157 21.89 -4.44 12.14
C GLN A 157 22.47 -3.28 12.95
N TYR A 158 23.24 -2.44 12.25
CA TYR A 158 23.84 -1.23 12.78
C TYR A 158 23.30 -0.02 12.00
N HIS A 159 23.15 1.10 12.71
CA HIS A 159 22.63 2.35 12.18
C HIS A 159 23.63 3.46 12.48
N ARG A 160 24.24 4.01 11.43
CA ARG A 160 24.93 5.28 11.54
C ARG A 160 23.90 6.39 11.70
N ILE A 161 24.16 7.29 12.64
CA ILE A 161 23.36 8.48 12.85
C ILE A 161 24.10 9.62 12.15
N ASP A 162 23.40 10.24 11.20
CA ASP A 162 23.92 11.39 10.47
C ASP A 162 23.32 12.67 11.06
N ARG A 163 24.06 13.78 10.99
CA ARG A 163 23.68 15.09 11.52
C ARG A 163 22.27 15.56 11.15
N ALA A 164 21.81 15.21 9.95
CA ALA A 164 20.51 15.60 9.41
C ALA A 164 19.37 14.62 9.73
N LYS A 165 19.62 13.58 10.55
CA LYS A 165 18.66 12.47 10.72
C LYS A 165 17.60 12.82 11.77
N SER A 166 16.42 13.23 11.31
CA SER A 166 15.23 13.32 12.15
C SER A 166 14.39 12.04 12.03
N ALA A 167 14.54 11.09 12.95
CA ALA A 167 13.69 9.90 12.99
C ALA A 167 12.73 9.93 14.20
N GLY A 168 11.42 9.84 13.94
CA GLY A 168 10.41 9.76 15.00
C GLY A 168 10.13 11.06 15.74
N GLY A 169 10.37 12.22 15.11
CA GLY A 169 10.10 13.54 15.71
C GLY A 169 10.99 13.91 16.89
N ARG A 170 12.15 13.26 17.01
CA ARG A 170 13.13 13.53 18.06
C ARG A 170 14.41 14.09 17.46
N ASP A 171 15.14 14.86 18.26
CA ASP A 171 16.47 15.32 17.93
C ASP A 171 17.49 14.20 18.13
N TRP A 172 18.33 13.98 17.11
CA TRP A 172 19.42 13.00 17.10
C TRP A 172 20.79 13.67 17.09
N SER A 173 20.86 15.01 17.18
CA SER A 173 22.09 15.79 17.04
C SER A 173 23.17 15.40 18.05
N SER A 174 22.79 14.95 19.25
CA SER A 174 23.73 14.47 20.28
C SER A 174 24.41 13.15 19.95
N LEU A 175 23.93 12.43 18.93
CA LEU A 175 24.45 11.14 18.49
C LEU A 175 25.04 11.23 17.07
N ASP A 176 25.30 12.44 16.55
CA ASP A 176 25.86 12.61 15.22
C ASP A 176 27.21 11.87 15.09
N GLY A 177 27.34 11.07 14.03
CA GLY A 177 28.50 10.22 13.79
C GLY A 177 28.49 8.89 14.53
N GLU A 178 27.65 8.70 15.54
CA GLU A 178 27.58 7.44 16.28
C GLU A 178 26.99 6.30 15.45
N VAL A 179 27.42 5.08 15.77
CA VAL A 179 26.86 3.85 15.21
C VAL A 179 26.12 3.12 16.33
N LEU A 180 24.81 2.97 16.18
CA LEU A 180 23.99 2.27 17.16
C LEU A 180 23.63 0.87 16.65
N CYS A 181 23.71 -0.12 17.52
CA CYS A 181 23.06 -1.40 17.28
C CYS A 181 21.54 -1.24 17.19
N TYR A 182 20.85 -2.23 16.61
CA TYR A 182 19.39 -2.22 16.45
C TYR A 182 18.65 -1.88 17.76
N ASP A 183 19.05 -2.49 18.88
CA ASP A 183 18.41 -2.30 20.18
C ASP A 183 18.60 -0.89 20.72
N CYS A 184 19.82 -0.35 20.65
CA CYS A 184 20.12 1.03 21.06
C CYS A 184 19.37 2.04 20.20
N TYR A 185 19.38 1.85 18.87
CA TYR A 185 18.64 2.69 17.93
C TYR A 185 17.14 2.73 18.25
N HIS A 186 16.52 1.57 18.46
CA HIS A 186 15.10 1.50 18.81
C HIS A 186 14.79 2.10 20.19
N ARG A 187 15.68 1.91 21.18
CA ARG A 187 15.53 2.51 22.51
C ARG A 187 15.57 4.03 22.41
N PHE A 188 16.56 4.61 21.73
CA PHE A 188 16.63 6.06 21.55
C PHE A 188 15.42 6.58 20.77
N ARG A 189 15.02 5.92 19.68
CA ARG A 189 13.83 6.32 18.92
C ARG A 189 12.56 6.36 19.78
N ARG A 190 12.40 5.40 20.70
CA ARG A 190 11.23 5.31 21.57
C ARG A 190 11.26 6.30 22.72
N PHE A 191 12.40 6.44 23.41
CA PHE A 191 12.50 7.17 24.68
C PHE A 191 13.20 8.52 24.56
N GLY A 192 13.92 8.79 23.48
CA GLY A 192 14.74 9.99 23.27
C GLY A 192 16.01 10.04 24.11
N ARG A 193 16.37 8.91 24.74
CA ARG A 193 17.56 8.78 25.54
C ARG A 193 18.09 7.35 25.47
N LEU A 194 19.38 7.23 25.22
CA LEU A 194 20.13 6.02 25.51
C LEU A 194 20.40 6.11 26.99
N ASN A 195 19.46 5.67 27.84
CA ASN A 195 19.76 5.58 29.26
C ASN A 195 21.10 4.87 29.39
N LYS A 196 22.10 5.54 29.97
CA LYS A 196 23.14 4.83 30.70
C LYS A 196 22.32 3.98 31.65
N LEU A 197 22.23 2.68 31.38
CA LEU A 197 22.05 1.76 32.47
C LEU A 197 23.22 2.12 33.35
N SER A 198 22.96 2.91 34.39
CA SER A 198 23.89 3.12 35.47
C SER A 198 24.08 1.70 35.97
N VAL A 199 25.08 1.03 35.40
CA VAL A 199 25.75 -0.06 36.06
C VAL A 199 26.23 0.62 37.31
N VAL A 200 25.43 0.52 38.37
CA VAL A 200 25.86 0.89 39.70
C VAL A 200 27.06 -0.02 39.91
N PRO A 201 28.30 0.51 39.91
CA PRO A 201 29.47 -0.33 40.07
C PRO A 201 29.32 -1.00 41.44
N GLY A 202 29.10 -2.30 41.45
CA GLY A 202 28.86 -3.05 42.68
C GLY A 202 27.47 -3.67 42.87
N GLN A 203 26.52 -3.54 41.93
CA GLN A 203 25.38 -4.46 41.94
C GLN A 203 25.81 -5.77 41.25
N PRO A 204 26.04 -6.88 41.99
CA PRO A 204 26.34 -8.16 41.37
C PRO A 204 25.17 -8.49 40.45
N SER A 205 25.47 -8.68 39.16
CA SER A 205 24.52 -9.24 38.20
C SER A 205 23.88 -10.44 38.88
N ALA A 206 22.58 -10.36 39.19
CA ALA A 206 21.87 -11.44 39.83
C ALA A 206 22.17 -12.68 39.00
N LYS A 207 23.05 -13.56 39.53
CA LYS A 207 23.37 -14.83 38.91
C LYS A 207 22.01 -15.44 38.68
N ARG A 208 21.62 -15.53 37.41
CA ARG A 208 20.38 -16.16 36.99
C ARG A 208 20.47 -17.56 37.59
N GLN A 209 19.85 -17.74 38.76
CA GLN A 209 19.84 -19.02 39.44
C GLN A 209 19.32 -19.98 38.39
N LYS A 210 20.18 -20.93 38.04
CA LYS A 210 19.84 -22.05 37.17
C LYS A 210 18.73 -22.77 37.91
N VAL A 211 17.49 -22.37 37.64
CA VAL A 211 16.31 -23.06 38.14
C VAL A 211 16.49 -24.50 37.63
N PRO A 212 16.63 -25.49 38.52
CA PRO A 212 16.77 -26.87 38.08
C PRO A 212 15.56 -27.18 37.19
N SER A 213 15.84 -27.60 35.96
CA SER A 213 14.83 -28.01 35.01
C SER A 213 13.93 -29.03 35.67
N ALA A 214 12.69 -28.64 35.96
CA ALA A 214 11.67 -29.57 36.39
C ALA A 214 11.54 -30.63 35.29
N THR A 215 11.93 -31.86 35.63
CA THR A 215 11.70 -33.07 34.85
C THR A 215 10.23 -33.08 34.44
N THR A 216 9.97 -32.79 33.16
CA THR A 216 8.65 -32.89 32.58
C THR A 216 8.32 -34.38 32.52
N VAL A 217 7.60 -34.86 33.54
CA VAL A 217 6.92 -36.16 33.50
C VAL A 217 5.93 -36.10 32.35
N ARG A 218 6.24 -36.88 31.32
CA ARG A 218 5.49 -37.00 30.08
C ARG A 218 4.17 -37.73 30.41
N PRO A 219 2.99 -37.08 30.30
CA PRO A 219 1.73 -37.78 30.53
C PRO A 219 1.52 -38.83 29.41
N PRO A 220 1.00 -40.02 29.74
CA PRO A 220 0.74 -41.06 28.76
C PRO A 220 -0.30 -40.59 27.73
N HIS A 221 -0.04 -40.94 26.47
CA HIS A 221 -0.91 -40.72 25.32
C HIS A 221 -2.32 -41.23 25.61
N ARG A 222 -3.28 -40.30 25.75
CA ARG A 222 -4.71 -40.64 25.77
C ARG A 222 -5.20 -40.66 24.33
N SER A 223 -5.38 -41.86 23.80
CA SER A 223 -6.01 -42.12 22.50
C SER A 223 -7.37 -41.43 22.41
N MET A 224 -7.54 -40.58 21.40
CA MET A 224 -8.82 -39.94 21.11
C MET A 224 -9.68 -40.91 20.29
N ALA A 225 -10.77 -41.38 20.89
CA ALA A 225 -11.92 -41.91 20.15
C ALA A 225 -12.73 -40.75 19.56
N PRO A 226 -13.31 -40.88 18.34
CA PRO A 226 -14.16 -39.86 17.77
C PRO A 226 -15.54 -39.85 18.46
N ALA A 227 -15.82 -38.79 19.21
CA ALA A 227 -17.15 -38.53 19.78
C ALA A 227 -18.08 -37.96 18.70
N ALA A 228 -19.20 -38.66 18.51
CA ALA A 228 -20.33 -38.22 17.69
C ALA A 228 -20.87 -36.88 18.18
N ARG A 229 -21.11 -35.97 17.22
CA ARG A 229 -21.63 -34.63 17.46
C ARG A 229 -23.15 -34.64 17.24
N GLU A 230 -23.89 -34.95 18.30
CA GLU A 230 -25.29 -34.53 18.41
C GLU A 230 -25.36 -33.32 19.34
N GLY A 231 -26.03 -32.25 18.89
CA GLY A 231 -26.00 -30.96 19.54
C GLY A 231 -27.08 -30.04 19.02
N SER A 232 -28.29 -30.35 19.46
CA SER A 232 -29.53 -29.61 19.39
C SER A 232 -29.38 -28.11 19.67
N GLY A 233 -30.07 -27.32 18.85
CA GLY A 233 -30.19 -25.88 19.03
C GLY A 233 -31.22 -25.52 20.09
N THR A 234 -30.89 -24.51 20.89
CA THR A 234 -31.87 -23.67 21.60
C THR A 234 -31.55 -22.21 21.30
N PRO A 235 -32.53 -21.41 20.81
CA PRO A 235 -32.31 -19.99 20.58
C PRO A 235 -32.41 -19.21 21.89
N LYS A 236 -31.33 -18.49 22.25
CA LYS A 236 -31.31 -17.49 23.32
C LYS A 236 -32.09 -16.24 22.88
N ALA A 237 -33.03 -15.82 23.72
CA ALA A 237 -33.83 -14.61 23.57
C ALA A 237 -32.97 -13.32 23.56
N PRO A 238 -33.40 -12.27 22.83
CA PRO A 238 -32.67 -11.00 22.77
C PRO A 238 -32.89 -10.16 24.03
N THR A 239 -31.78 -9.69 24.61
CA THR A 239 -31.75 -8.74 25.72
C THR A 239 -32.05 -7.32 25.21
N PRO A 240 -32.90 -6.51 25.89
CA PRO A 240 -33.18 -5.15 25.45
C PRO A 240 -31.99 -4.22 25.74
N ARG A 241 -31.52 -3.54 24.69
CA ARG A 241 -30.47 -2.51 24.76
C ARG A 241 -31.07 -1.22 25.35
N ARG A 242 -30.55 -0.81 26.50
CA ARG A 242 -30.80 0.48 27.14
C ARG A 242 -30.26 1.61 26.24
N ASN A 243 -31.15 2.46 25.74
CA ASN A 243 -30.78 3.71 25.07
C ASN A 243 -30.49 4.77 26.13
N ALA A 244 -29.23 5.18 26.25
CA ALA A 244 -28.84 6.38 26.99
C ALA A 244 -28.97 7.58 26.06
N ALA A 245 -30.03 8.37 26.26
CA ALA A 245 -30.19 9.68 25.64
C ALA A 245 -29.19 10.65 26.25
N LYS A 246 -28.22 11.11 25.46
CA LYS A 246 -27.35 12.24 25.80
C LYS A 246 -27.98 13.50 25.17
N LYS A 247 -28.57 14.34 26.03
CA LYS A 247 -29.00 15.70 25.67
C LYS A 247 -27.74 16.55 25.53
N ASP A 248 -27.41 16.94 24.30
CA ASP A 248 -26.45 18.02 24.06
C ASP A 248 -27.21 19.35 24.03
N ALA A 249 -26.72 20.28 24.84
CA ALA A 249 -27.23 21.63 25.00
C ALA A 249 -26.95 22.45 23.74
N ALA A 250 -27.99 23.08 23.19
CA ALA A 250 -27.86 24.08 22.14
C ALA A 250 -27.36 25.40 22.75
N GLY A 251 -26.12 25.75 22.42
CA GLY A 251 -25.56 27.08 22.66
C GLY A 251 -26.02 28.05 21.56
N THR A 252 -26.83 29.01 21.96
CA THR A 252 -27.26 30.18 21.17
C THR A 252 -26.04 31.04 20.80
N VAL A 253 -25.70 31.11 19.51
CA VAL A 253 -24.71 32.07 19.01
C VAL A 253 -25.46 33.23 18.36
N LYS A 254 -25.33 34.41 18.96
CA LYS A 254 -25.86 35.70 18.50
C LYS A 254 -25.37 36.00 17.07
N ALA A 255 -26.31 36.22 16.15
CA ALA A 255 -26.05 36.83 14.87
C ALA A 255 -25.77 38.33 15.07
N GLY A 256 -24.58 38.78 14.67
CA GLY A 256 -24.24 40.20 14.51
C GLY A 256 -24.57 40.67 13.08
N PRO A 257 -24.97 41.94 12.89
CA PRO A 257 -25.36 42.46 11.59
C PRO A 257 -24.15 42.70 10.67
N PRO A 258 -24.26 42.47 9.34
CA PRO A 258 -23.21 42.83 8.41
C PRO A 258 -23.24 44.32 8.07
N ALA A 259 -22.12 45.00 8.32
CA ALA A 259 -21.82 46.31 7.77
C ALA A 259 -21.40 46.18 6.29
N ALA A 260 -22.11 46.89 5.40
CA ALA A 260 -21.54 47.44 4.16
C ALA A 260 -20.80 48.75 4.53
N PRO A 261 -20.01 49.43 3.65
CA PRO A 261 -20.02 49.35 2.18
C PRO A 261 -18.64 49.60 1.48
N VAL A 262 -18.69 49.75 0.15
CA VAL A 262 -17.77 50.50 -0.74
C VAL A 262 -16.44 49.86 -1.14
N GLY A 263 -16.29 49.65 -2.46
CA GLY A 263 -15.01 49.41 -3.13
C GLY A 263 -15.15 49.12 -4.62
N LYS A 264 -15.77 50.02 -5.40
CA LYS A 264 -15.72 49.98 -6.87
C LYS A 264 -14.27 50.19 -7.32
N ARG A 265 -13.64 49.19 -7.92
CA ARG A 265 -12.44 49.37 -8.75
C ARG A 265 -12.80 49.16 -10.21
N GLN A 266 -12.74 50.27 -10.95
CA GLN A 266 -12.66 50.35 -12.40
C GLN A 266 -11.27 49.88 -12.85
N GLY A 267 -11.21 49.25 -14.01
CA GLY A 267 -9.98 48.80 -14.67
C GLY A 267 -10.36 47.99 -15.91
N SER A 268 -10.81 48.68 -16.96
CA SER A 268 -10.01 49.03 -18.14
C SER A 268 -10.04 47.92 -19.18
N ALA A 269 -10.83 48.21 -20.22
CA ALA A 269 -10.95 47.46 -21.45
C ALA A 269 -9.62 47.43 -22.22
N SER A 270 -9.38 46.31 -22.91
CA SER A 270 -8.58 46.30 -24.13
C SER A 270 -9.26 45.35 -25.10
N SER A 271 -9.89 46.00 -26.08
CA SER A 271 -10.42 45.44 -27.33
C SER A 271 -9.23 45.17 -28.28
N LEU A 272 -9.30 44.11 -29.08
CA LEU A 272 -9.19 44.13 -30.55
C LEU A 272 -8.90 42.73 -31.14
N GLY A 273 -9.56 42.44 -32.27
CA GLY A 273 -9.33 41.30 -33.17
C GLY A 273 -10.42 40.22 -33.05
N SER A 274 -11.60 40.32 -33.65
CA SER A 274 -11.91 40.53 -35.08
C SER A 274 -11.19 39.55 -36.02
N GLN A 275 -11.78 38.37 -36.23
CA GLN A 275 -11.80 37.72 -37.55
C GLN A 275 -13.18 37.06 -37.77
N LYS A 276 -13.84 37.55 -38.83
CA LYS A 276 -15.08 37.02 -39.44
C LYS A 276 -14.71 36.03 -40.55
N GLY A 277 -15.52 34.98 -40.68
CA GLY A 277 -15.81 34.23 -41.92
C GLY A 277 -17.00 33.32 -41.60
N VAL A 278 -18.25 33.61 -41.99
CA VAL A 278 -18.88 33.50 -43.33
C VAL A 278 -18.70 32.09 -43.89
N SER A 279 -19.66 31.21 -43.61
CA SER A 279 -20.65 30.63 -44.57
C SER A 279 -20.09 29.35 -45.25
N THR A 280 -20.80 28.27 -45.56
CA THR A 280 -22.19 27.93 -45.93
C THR A 280 -22.36 26.43 -45.62
N ASP A 281 -23.52 25.97 -45.14
CA ASP A 281 -24.57 25.27 -45.91
C ASP A 281 -24.19 23.90 -46.49
N GLY A 282 -25.10 22.93 -46.34
CA GLY A 282 -25.23 21.84 -47.31
C GLY A 282 -24.93 20.42 -46.84
N SER A 283 -26.02 19.66 -46.70
CA SER A 283 -26.15 18.30 -47.24
C SER A 283 -25.76 17.08 -46.39
N ARG A 284 -26.81 16.49 -45.80
CA ARG A 284 -27.00 15.04 -45.66
C ARG A 284 -26.67 14.28 -46.96
N PRO A 285 -26.19 13.04 -46.84
CA PRO A 285 -26.63 11.98 -47.74
C PRO A 285 -27.31 10.81 -47.00
N PRO A 286 -28.20 10.06 -47.69
CA PRO A 286 -28.83 8.85 -47.18
C PRO A 286 -27.91 7.63 -47.28
N GLY A 287 -28.27 6.58 -46.54
CA GLY A 287 -27.45 5.39 -46.34
C GLY A 287 -27.22 4.54 -47.58
N ILE A 288 -26.12 3.79 -47.57
CA ILE A 288 -25.83 2.70 -48.49
C ILE A 288 -25.02 1.61 -47.78
N LEU A 289 -25.65 0.43 -47.69
CA LEU A 289 -25.12 -0.93 -47.86
C LEU A 289 -23.92 -1.42 -47.03
N SER A 290 -24.26 -2.33 -46.12
CA SER A 290 -23.45 -3.46 -45.66
C SER A 290 -22.68 -4.12 -46.81
N LYS A 291 -21.35 -4.15 -46.69
CA LYS A 291 -20.50 -5.08 -47.44
C LYS A 291 -19.63 -5.86 -46.46
N SER A 292 -19.91 -7.15 -46.42
CA SER A 292 -19.16 -8.21 -45.76
C SER A 292 -17.74 -8.25 -46.30
N LEU A 293 -16.73 -8.02 -45.46
CA LEU A 293 -15.34 -8.27 -45.77
C LEU A 293 -14.94 -9.64 -45.24
N THR A 294 -14.88 -10.60 -46.17
CA THR A 294 -14.18 -11.87 -46.02
C THR A 294 -12.67 -11.60 -45.97
N VAL A 295 -12.07 -11.70 -44.79
CA VAL A 295 -10.61 -11.70 -44.65
C VAL A 295 -10.10 -13.10 -45.00
N LYS A 296 -9.50 -13.21 -46.19
CA LYS A 296 -8.67 -14.35 -46.59
C LYS A 296 -7.46 -14.42 -45.66
N LYS A 297 -7.28 -15.58 -45.04
CA LYS A 297 -6.15 -15.93 -44.19
C LYS A 297 -5.11 -16.61 -45.09
N GLU A 298 -4.16 -15.85 -45.61
CA GLU A 298 -2.98 -16.42 -46.27
C GLU A 298 -1.92 -16.74 -45.21
N ALA A 299 -1.53 -18.01 -45.20
CA ALA A 299 -0.44 -18.56 -44.43
C ALA A 299 0.87 -18.28 -45.16
N ALA A 300 1.77 -17.52 -44.55
CA ALA A 300 3.17 -17.46 -44.95
C ALA A 300 3.98 -18.30 -43.97
N ILE A 301 4.32 -19.50 -44.44
CA ILE A 301 5.39 -20.36 -43.95
C ILE A 301 6.71 -19.68 -44.33
N VAL A 302 7.55 -19.34 -43.36
CA VAL A 302 8.99 -19.14 -43.58
C VAL A 302 9.74 -19.97 -42.55
N GLN A 303 10.35 -21.03 -43.07
CA GLN A 303 11.40 -21.82 -42.45
C GLN A 303 12.74 -21.06 -42.49
N GLN A 304 13.70 -21.59 -41.74
CA GLN A 304 15.15 -21.29 -41.66
C GLN A 304 15.52 -20.38 -40.48
N GLY A 305 16.47 -20.73 -39.61
CA GLY A 305 17.38 -21.87 -39.62
C GLY A 305 18.05 -22.04 -38.25
N ALA A 306 18.40 -23.29 -37.97
CA ALA A 306 19.29 -23.67 -36.89
C ALA A 306 20.71 -23.18 -37.18
N MET A 307 21.38 -22.60 -36.18
CA MET A 307 22.83 -22.70 -36.07
C MET A 307 23.23 -23.01 -34.62
N GLU A 308 24.07 -24.01 -34.55
CA GLU A 308 24.67 -24.69 -33.41
C GLU A 308 25.56 -23.80 -32.52
N ALA A 309 25.61 -24.23 -31.26
CA ALA A 309 26.78 -24.37 -30.40
C ALA A 309 27.92 -23.33 -30.43
N ALA A 310 28.13 -22.67 -29.28
CA ALA A 310 29.43 -22.63 -28.61
C ALA A 310 29.31 -22.07 -27.18
N ALA A 311 29.56 -22.94 -26.19
CA ALA A 311 30.17 -22.58 -24.91
C ALA A 311 31.52 -23.33 -24.85
N PRO A 312 32.45 -23.10 -23.90
CA PRO A 312 32.53 -22.10 -22.82
C PRO A 312 33.89 -21.35 -22.77
N GLY A 313 33.99 -20.26 -21.99
CA GLY A 313 35.24 -19.51 -21.82
C GLY A 313 35.44 -18.91 -20.42
N ARG A 314 36.13 -19.68 -19.57
CA ARG A 314 37.27 -19.30 -18.71
C ARG A 314 37.24 -18.04 -17.81
N SER A 315 37.25 -18.35 -16.50
CA SER A 315 38.28 -17.98 -15.50
C SER A 315 38.97 -16.61 -15.60
N GLY A 316 38.59 -15.69 -14.72
CA GLY A 316 39.40 -14.53 -14.34
C GLY A 316 39.65 -14.52 -12.83
N GLY A 317 40.75 -15.17 -12.40
CA GLY A 317 41.23 -15.12 -11.03
C GLY A 317 41.87 -13.77 -10.71
N GLY A 318 41.24 -12.99 -9.84
CA GLY A 318 41.83 -11.77 -9.28
C GLY A 318 42.87 -12.11 -8.20
N LYS A 319 44.15 -12.05 -8.58
CA LYS A 319 45.31 -12.14 -7.70
C LYS A 319 45.26 -11.06 -6.61
N ARG A 320 45.42 -11.51 -5.36
CA ARG A 320 45.83 -10.70 -4.21
C ARG A 320 47.22 -10.12 -4.52
N ARG A 321 47.38 -8.81 -4.45
CA ARG A 321 48.69 -8.17 -4.31
C ARG A 321 48.78 -7.62 -2.89
N ARG A 322 49.63 -8.27 -2.11
CA ARG A 322 50.11 -7.87 -0.81
C ARG A 322 51.31 -6.97 -1.12
N GLU A 323 51.20 -5.67 -0.86
CA GLU A 323 52.36 -4.79 -0.78
C GLU A 323 52.61 -4.55 0.70
N GLU A 324 53.62 -5.26 1.20
CA GLU A 324 54.42 -4.89 2.36
C GLU A 324 55.47 -3.89 1.85
N GLU A 325 55.59 -2.73 2.48
CA GLU A 325 56.79 -1.88 2.45
C GLU A 325 56.80 -1.05 3.74
N GLU A 326 57.61 -1.49 4.72
CA GLU A 326 58.82 -0.85 5.23
C GLU A 326 58.62 0.55 5.84
N VAL A 327 58.78 0.68 7.16
CA VAL A 327 60.05 0.89 7.90
C VAL A 327 60.65 2.28 7.65
N GLY A 328 60.57 3.10 8.70
CA GLY A 328 61.69 3.90 9.18
C GLY A 328 61.99 5.23 8.50
N LYS A 329 61.65 6.34 9.19
CA LYS A 329 62.58 7.44 9.46
C LYS A 329 61.97 8.49 10.41
N GLN A 330 62.47 8.53 11.64
CA GLN A 330 62.67 9.78 12.37
C GLN A 330 64.06 10.33 12.00
N PRO A 331 64.18 11.64 11.82
CA PRO A 331 64.97 12.47 12.75
C PRO A 331 64.29 13.85 12.95
N ALA A 332 64.57 14.70 13.94
CA ALA A 332 65.45 14.72 15.11
C ALA A 332 64.72 15.55 16.18
#